data_AF-A0A2D6DX37-F1
#
_entry.id   AF-A0A2D6DX37-F1
#
_cell.length_a   1.000
_cell.length_b   1.000
_cell.length_c   1.000
_cell.angle_alpha   90.00
_cell.angle_beta   90.00
_cell.angle_gamma   90.00
#
_symmetry.space_group_name_H-M   'P 1'
#
loop_
_entity.id
_entity.type
_entity.pdbx_description
1 polymer ?
#
loop_
_entity_poly.entity_id
_entity_poly.type
_entity_poly.pdbx_seq_one_letter_code
_entity_poly.pdbx_strand_id
1 'polypeptide(L)'
;MKLVLLGLFSLTLYGAAKDLVAPDFSLGLPGAMLEKQEVSGNKAIFHFRTALSSKEFSAVVKKKLGSAWRTQKLRQEDMILAARKGRTTGAEVNLAVYQHVANESVRIRVTHLKPKNRTNCSAEVAVIQGAGNPKDKARK
;
A
#
# COMPACT_ATOMS: atom_id res chain seq x y z
N MET A 1 -52.49 26.44 3.49
CA MET A 1 -51.18 25.75 3.43
C MET A 1 -50.72 25.67 1.98
N LYS A 2 -49.64 26.35 1.61
CA LYS A 2 -48.79 26.00 0.46
C LYS A 2 -47.44 26.68 0.63
N LEU A 3 -46.41 25.84 0.66
CA LEU A 3 -45.00 26.13 0.98
C LEU A 3 -44.39 27.13 -0.01
N VAL A 4 -43.73 28.16 0.50
CA VAL A 4 -42.84 29.02 -0.28
C VAL A 4 -41.42 28.48 -0.16
N LEU A 5 -40.82 28.29 -1.34
CA LEU A 5 -39.47 27.84 -1.60
C LEU A 5 -38.45 28.84 -1.03
N LEU A 6 -37.52 28.39 -0.18
CA LEU A 6 -36.27 29.08 0.07
C LEU A 6 -35.14 28.06 -0.02
N GLY A 7 -34.47 28.06 -1.18
CA GLY A 7 -33.20 27.38 -1.35
C GLY A 7 -32.10 28.17 -0.66
N LEU A 8 -31.19 27.48 0.02
CA LEU A 8 -29.88 28.03 0.37
C LEU A 8 -28.84 26.90 0.37
N PHE A 9 -27.95 26.99 -0.63
CA PHE A 9 -26.55 26.56 -0.64
C PHE A 9 -26.22 25.20 -0.01
N SER A 10 -26.34 24.15 -0.83
CA SER A 10 -25.52 22.95 -0.65
C SER A 10 -24.05 23.34 -0.84
N LEU A 11 -23.32 23.51 0.26
CA LEU A 11 -21.85 23.49 0.29
C LEU A 11 -21.37 22.10 -0.17
N THR A 12 -21.23 21.90 -1.48
CA THR A 12 -20.52 20.74 -2.03
C THR A 12 -19.02 21.02 -2.02
N LEU A 13 -18.45 21.22 -0.83
CA LEU A 13 -17.01 21.06 -0.59
C LEU A 13 -16.69 19.58 -0.44
N TYR A 14 -16.95 18.81 -1.50
CA TYR A 14 -16.23 17.56 -1.74
C TYR A 14 -15.59 17.72 -3.10
N GLY A 15 -14.42 18.37 -3.09
CA GLY A 15 -13.47 18.25 -4.17
C GLY A 15 -13.31 16.76 -4.43
N ALA A 16 -13.85 16.31 -5.56
CA ALA A 16 -13.67 14.98 -6.06
C ALA A 16 -12.16 14.76 -6.25
N ALA A 17 -11.53 14.15 -5.24
CA ALA A 17 -10.36 13.34 -5.47
C ALA A 17 -10.84 12.24 -6.43
N LYS A 18 -10.74 12.52 -7.74
CA LYS A 18 -11.00 11.55 -8.79
C LYS A 18 -10.41 10.23 -8.34
N ASP A 19 -11.27 9.21 -8.22
CA ASP A 19 -10.97 7.89 -7.71
C ASP A 19 -9.60 7.43 -8.20
N LEU A 20 -8.61 7.58 -7.34
CA LEU A 20 -7.30 7.04 -7.61
C LEU A 20 -7.46 5.54 -7.38
N VAL A 21 -7.77 4.81 -8.45
CA VAL A 21 -7.95 3.36 -8.41
C VAL A 21 -6.63 2.78 -7.93
N ALA A 22 -6.58 2.47 -6.63
CA ALA A 22 -5.40 1.83 -6.10
C ALA A 22 -5.25 0.46 -6.78
N PRO A 23 -4.01 0.04 -7.06
CA PRO A 23 -3.79 -1.21 -7.77
C PRO A 23 -4.33 -2.36 -6.93
N ASP A 24 -5.18 -3.17 -7.55
CA ASP A 24 -5.68 -4.39 -6.94
C ASP A 24 -4.73 -5.55 -7.24
N PHE A 25 -4.41 -6.30 -6.18
CA PHE A 25 -3.53 -7.47 -6.21
C PHE A 25 -4.29 -8.77 -5.84
N SER A 26 -5.62 -8.70 -5.71
CA SER A 26 -6.49 -9.85 -5.39
C SER A 26 -6.37 -11.01 -6.38
N LEU A 27 -6.09 -10.72 -7.65
CA LEU A 27 -5.92 -11.72 -8.70
C LEU A 27 -4.53 -12.40 -8.70
N GLY A 28 -3.67 -12.09 -7.73
CA GLY A 28 -2.31 -12.61 -7.70
C GLY A 28 -1.30 -11.77 -8.49
N LEU A 29 -0.06 -12.25 -8.52
CA LEU A 29 1.02 -11.70 -9.34
C LEU A 29 1.71 -12.85 -10.09
N PRO A 30 2.22 -12.65 -11.31
CA PRO A 30 3.00 -13.66 -12.01
C PRO A 30 4.13 -14.20 -11.12
N GLY A 31 4.18 -15.52 -10.90
CA GLY A 31 5.16 -16.19 -10.04
C GLY A 31 4.92 -16.03 -8.52
N ALA A 32 3.78 -15.49 -8.10
CA ALA A 32 3.42 -15.34 -6.70
C ALA A 32 1.92 -15.64 -6.46
N MET A 33 1.65 -16.62 -5.60
CA MET A 33 0.31 -17.03 -5.23
C MET A 33 -0.19 -16.19 -4.05
N LEU A 34 -1.36 -15.57 -4.18
CA LEU A 34 -2.02 -14.90 -3.06
C LEU A 34 -2.51 -15.96 -2.05
N GLU A 35 -2.06 -15.86 -0.81
CA GLU A 35 -2.48 -16.75 0.28
C GLU A 35 -3.55 -16.11 1.16
N LYS A 36 -3.45 -14.80 1.39
CA LYS A 36 -4.33 -14.08 2.30
C LYS A 36 -4.45 -12.62 1.90
N GLN A 37 -5.63 -12.06 2.10
CA GLN A 37 -5.87 -10.62 2.04
C GLN A 37 -6.40 -10.14 3.39
N GLU A 38 -5.87 -9.02 3.87
CA GLU A 38 -6.35 -8.32 5.07
C GLU A 38 -6.72 -6.89 4.71
N VAL A 39 -7.91 -6.44 5.08
CA VAL A 39 -8.35 -5.06 4.86
C VAL A 39 -8.70 -4.45 6.20
N SER A 40 -8.12 -3.29 6.51
CA SER A 40 -8.37 -2.56 7.75
C SER A 40 -8.30 -1.06 7.49
N GLY A 41 -9.46 -0.40 7.56
CA GLY A 41 -9.59 1.02 7.25
C GLY A 41 -9.02 1.34 5.87
N ASN A 42 -8.06 2.27 5.82
CA ASN A 42 -7.49 2.76 4.58
C ASN A 42 -6.29 1.91 4.10
N LYS A 43 -6.17 0.67 4.57
CA LYS A 43 -5.06 -0.22 4.29
C LYS A 43 -5.56 -1.58 3.84
N ALA A 44 -5.06 -2.05 2.71
CA ALA A 44 -5.20 -3.43 2.25
C ALA A 44 -3.81 -4.08 2.23
N ILE A 45 -3.69 -5.31 2.73
CA ILE A 45 -2.46 -6.10 2.72
C ILE A 45 -2.74 -7.39 1.98
N PHE A 46 -1.90 -7.68 1.00
CA PHE A 46 -1.94 -8.89 0.21
C PHE A 46 -0.71 -9.71 0.55
N HIS A 47 -0.91 -10.91 1.07
CA HIS A 47 0.14 -11.84 1.48
C HIS A 47 0.31 -12.89 0.40
N PHE A 48 1.54 -13.02 -0.09
CA PHE A 48 1.91 -13.92 -1.18
C PHE A 48 2.92 -14.95 -0.70
N ARG A 49 2.78 -16.15 -1.24
CA ARG A 49 3.86 -17.13 -1.32
C ARG A 49 4.47 -17.10 -2.70
N THR A 50 5.79 -17.08 -2.77
CA THR A 50 6.51 -16.95 -4.04
C THR A 50 7.85 -17.68 -4.01
N ALA A 51 8.25 -18.22 -5.16
CA ALA A 51 9.60 -18.71 -5.40
C ALA A 51 10.53 -17.63 -5.96
N LEU A 52 9.98 -16.45 -6.30
CA LEU A 52 10.75 -15.35 -6.87
C LEU A 52 11.70 -14.77 -5.83
N SER A 53 12.90 -14.42 -6.28
CA SER A 53 13.82 -13.58 -5.53
C SER A 53 13.22 -12.19 -5.29
N SER A 54 13.76 -11.45 -4.32
CA SER A 54 13.30 -10.09 -4.02
C SER A 54 13.38 -9.16 -5.24
N LYS A 55 14.40 -9.34 -6.10
CA LYS A 55 14.60 -8.57 -7.33
C LYS A 55 13.53 -8.88 -8.38
N GLU A 56 13.26 -10.16 -8.62
CA GLU A 56 12.24 -10.60 -9.58
C GLU A 56 10.85 -10.19 -9.12
N PHE A 57 10.52 -10.40 -7.85
CA PHE A 57 9.26 -9.98 -7.27
C PHE A 57 9.06 -8.46 -7.41
N SER A 58 10.11 -7.68 -7.12
CA SER A 58 10.07 -6.22 -7.28
C SER A 58 9.85 -5.80 -8.73
N ALA A 59 10.43 -6.51 -9.70
CA ALA A 59 10.20 -6.25 -11.12
C ALA A 59 8.74 -6.53 -11.53
N VAL A 60 8.17 -7.63 -11.05
CA VAL A 60 6.75 -7.98 -11.27
C VAL A 60 5.83 -6.91 -10.70
N VAL A 61 6.08 -6.46 -9.45
CA VAL A 61 5.28 -5.39 -8.85
C VAL A 61 5.41 -4.09 -9.66
N LYS A 62 6.63 -3.66 -10.00
CA LYS A 62 6.84 -2.44 -10.81
C LYS A 62 6.10 -2.49 -12.13
N LYS A 63 6.09 -3.65 -12.81
CA LYS A 63 5.34 -3.85 -14.05
C LYS A 63 3.83 -3.73 -13.84
N LYS A 64 3.29 -4.30 -12.75
CA LYS A 64 1.86 -4.18 -12.39
C LYS A 64 1.46 -2.75 -12.06
N LEU A 65 2.34 -2.00 -11.40
CA LEU A 65 2.10 -0.61 -11.01
C LEU A 65 2.10 0.34 -12.22
N GLY A 66 3.03 0.17 -13.15
CA GLY A 66 3.19 1.05 -14.30
C GLY A 66 3.86 2.39 -13.96
N SER A 67 3.89 3.30 -14.94
CA SER A 67 4.64 4.56 -14.88
C SER A 67 4.09 5.61 -13.91
N ALA A 68 2.86 5.43 -13.41
CA ALA A 68 2.24 6.33 -12.45
C ALA A 68 2.82 6.20 -11.02
N TRP A 69 3.75 5.27 -10.81
CA TRP A 69 4.34 4.98 -9.50
C TRP A 69 5.85 5.12 -9.54
N ARG A 70 6.39 5.81 -8.54
CA ARG A 70 7.84 5.96 -8.34
C ARG A 70 8.28 5.25 -7.07
N THR A 71 9.47 4.66 -7.08
CA THR A 71 10.09 4.17 -5.85
C THR A 71 10.40 5.37 -4.94
N GLN A 72 10.04 5.24 -3.67
CA GLN A 72 10.31 6.24 -2.63
C GLN A 72 11.51 5.78 -1.80
N LYS A 73 12.35 6.72 -1.37
CA LYS A 73 13.35 6.46 -0.32
C LYS A 73 12.63 6.02 0.97
N LEU A 74 13.14 4.96 1.59
CA LEU A 74 12.60 4.42 2.84
C LEU A 74 12.72 5.46 3.95
N ARG A 75 11.65 5.61 4.74
CA ARG A 75 11.67 6.43 5.95
C ARG A 75 12.23 5.62 7.12
N GLN A 76 12.58 6.29 8.21
CA GLN A 76 13.07 5.62 9.42
C GLN A 76 12.07 4.59 9.95
N GLU A 77 10.78 4.90 9.94
CA GLU A 77 9.71 3.97 10.34
C GLU A 77 9.68 2.69 9.49
N ASP A 78 9.88 2.84 8.18
CA ASP A 78 9.93 1.72 7.24
C ASP A 78 11.17 0.84 7.52
N MET A 79 12.32 1.45 7.76
CA MET A 79 13.54 0.73 8.13
C MET A 79 13.40 -0.01 9.46
N ILE A 80 12.81 0.63 10.48
CA ILE A 80 12.53 0.01 11.79
C ILE A 80 11.58 -1.17 11.63
N LEU A 81 10.53 -1.03 10.82
CA LEU A 81 9.59 -2.10 10.52
C LEU A 81 10.30 -3.31 9.89
N ALA A 82 11.12 -3.08 8.85
CA ALA A 82 11.88 -4.14 8.21
C ALA A 82 12.82 -4.86 9.20
N ALA A 83 13.58 -4.10 9.99
CA ALA A 83 14.50 -4.64 10.97
C ALA A 83 13.79 -5.45 12.07
N ARG A 84 12.64 -4.98 12.57
CA ARG A 84 11.83 -5.72 13.53
C ARG A 84 11.31 -7.02 12.91
N LYS A 85 10.80 -6.95 11.69
CA LYS A 85 10.23 -8.10 11.00
C LYS A 85 11.28 -9.18 10.73
N GLY A 86 12.48 -8.77 10.30
CA GLY A 86 13.59 -9.70 10.09
C GLY A 86 14.00 -10.43 11.36
N ARG A 87 14.05 -9.72 12.49
CA ARG A 87 14.30 -10.33 13.81
C ARG A 87 13.22 -11.30 14.23
N THR A 88 11.94 -10.91 14.14
CA THR A 88 10.81 -11.75 14.57
C THR A 88 10.64 -13.00 13.71
N THR A 89 10.95 -12.92 12.41
CA THR A 89 10.72 -14.03 11.48
C THR A 89 11.98 -14.85 11.19
N GLY A 90 13.16 -14.40 11.63
CA GLY A 90 14.42 -15.04 11.27
C GLY A 90 14.70 -15.00 9.76
N ALA A 91 14.25 -13.95 9.08
CA ALA A 91 14.33 -13.81 7.63
C ALA A 91 15.18 -12.60 7.21
N GLU A 92 15.81 -12.73 6.04
CA GLU A 92 16.26 -11.55 5.29
C GLU A 92 15.02 -10.81 4.78
N VAL A 93 15.01 -9.48 4.98
CA VAL A 93 13.89 -8.62 4.61
C VAL A 93 14.33 -7.62 3.57
N ASN A 94 13.67 -7.64 2.41
CA ASN A 94 13.82 -6.63 1.37
C ASN A 94 12.57 -5.77 1.34
N LEU A 95 12.71 -4.48 1.66
CA LEU A 95 11.61 -3.52 1.73
C LEU A 95 11.71 -2.50 0.59
N ALA A 96 10.61 -2.29 -0.12
CA ALA A 96 10.45 -1.22 -1.09
C ALA A 96 9.16 -0.46 -0.82
N VAL A 97 9.17 0.86 -1.05
CA VAL A 97 7.96 1.70 -0.99
C VAL A 97 7.80 2.39 -2.33
N TYR A 98 6.57 2.42 -2.83
CA TYR A 98 6.17 3.12 -4.04
C TYR A 98 5.15 4.18 -3.68
N GLN A 99 5.24 5.33 -4.34
CA GLN A 99 4.32 6.44 -4.16
C GLN A 99 3.72 6.79 -5.52
N HIS A 100 2.42 7.11 -5.55
CA HIS A 100 1.78 7.58 -6.75
C HIS A 100 2.26 8.99 -7.11
N VAL A 101 2.57 9.23 -8.38
CA VAL A 101 3.18 10.49 -8.85
C VAL A 101 2.23 11.68 -8.66
N ALA A 102 0.92 11.48 -8.87
CA ALA A 102 -0.09 12.55 -8.74
C ALA A 102 -0.79 12.58 -7.37
N ASN A 103 -0.54 11.61 -6.48
CA ASN A 103 -1.21 11.55 -5.19
C ASN A 103 -0.30 10.96 -4.11
N GLU A 104 0.31 11.85 -3.34
CA GLU A 104 1.26 11.48 -2.30
C GLU A 104 0.62 10.74 -1.11
N SER A 105 -0.71 10.81 -1.00
CA SER A 105 -1.48 10.13 0.04
C SER A 105 -1.65 8.64 -0.22
N VAL A 106 -1.34 8.14 -1.43
CA VAL A 106 -1.38 6.70 -1.73
C VAL A 106 0.03 6.14 -1.86
N ARG A 107 0.34 5.15 -1.02
CA ARG A 107 1.63 4.48 -0.94
C ARG A 107 1.45 2.98 -0.98
N ILE A 108 2.37 2.30 -1.65
CA ILE A 108 2.42 0.83 -1.71
C ILE A 108 3.72 0.38 -1.09
N ARG A 109 3.64 -0.40 -0.02
CA ARG A 109 4.79 -0.96 0.66
C ARG A 109 4.91 -2.43 0.35
N VAL A 110 6.04 -2.84 -0.18
CA VAL A 110 6.36 -4.22 -0.55
C VAL A 110 7.42 -4.76 0.38
N THR A 111 7.10 -5.81 1.11
CA THR A 111 8.04 -6.50 2.02
C THR A 111 8.25 -7.92 1.52
N HIS A 112 9.43 -8.22 0.98
CA HIS A 112 9.82 -9.58 0.62
C HIS A 112 10.64 -10.21 1.75
N LEU A 113 10.32 -11.45 2.09
CA LEU A 113 10.83 -12.20 3.22
C LEU A 113 11.46 -13.49 2.70
N LYS A 114 12.75 -13.64 2.92
CA LYS A 114 13.49 -14.89 2.66
C LYS A 114 13.94 -15.50 3.99
N PRO A 115 13.22 -16.51 4.52
CA PRO A 115 13.63 -17.19 5.75
C PRO A 115 15.00 -17.86 5.56
N LYS A 116 15.88 -17.78 6.57
CA LYS A 116 17.22 -18.36 6.46
C LYS A 116 17.22 -19.89 6.27
N ASN A 117 16.20 -20.57 6.79
CA ASN A 117 16.13 -22.03 6.84
C ASN A 117 15.03 -22.62 5.94
N ARG A 118 14.47 -21.84 5.01
CA ARG A 118 13.41 -22.32 4.09
C ARG A 118 13.67 -21.84 2.67
N THR A 119 13.30 -22.67 1.71
CA THR A 119 13.39 -22.36 0.27
C THR A 119 12.30 -21.43 -0.21
N ASN A 120 11.12 -21.48 0.41
CA ASN A 120 9.97 -20.66 0.01
C ASN A 120 10.09 -19.25 0.58
N CYS A 121 9.97 -18.26 -0.30
CA CYS A 121 9.85 -16.86 0.08
C CYS A 121 8.39 -16.49 0.31
N SER A 122 8.17 -15.45 1.11
CA SER A 122 6.87 -14.79 1.20
C SER A 122 7.02 -13.31 0.88
N ALA A 123 5.94 -12.69 0.43
CA ALA A 123 5.91 -11.27 0.16
C ALA A 123 4.61 -10.66 0.65
N GLU A 124 4.67 -9.42 1.13
CA GLU A 124 3.51 -8.63 1.45
C GLU A 124 3.48 -7.39 0.58
N VAL A 125 2.34 -7.13 -0.03
CA VAL A 125 2.05 -5.87 -0.71
C VAL A 125 0.98 -5.16 0.08
N ALA A 126 1.35 -4.08 0.76
CA ALA A 126 0.41 -3.25 1.50
C ALA A 126 0.09 -1.99 0.69
N VAL A 127 -1.17 -1.84 0.30
CA VAL A 127 -1.74 -0.63 -0.27
C VAL A 127 -2.24 0.25 0.88
N ILE A 128 -1.71 1.46 0.98
CA ILE A 128 -2.02 2.40 2.06
C ILE A 128 -2.55 3.68 1.40
N GLN A 129 -3.84 3.94 1.59
CA GLN A 129 -4.52 5.14 1.15
C GLN A 129 -4.63 6.12 2.32
N GLY A 130 -4.39 7.40 2.10
CA GLY A 130 -4.62 8.42 3.11
C GLY A 130 -6.02 9.02 2.97
N ALA A 131 -6.90 8.81 3.94
CA ALA A 131 -7.60 9.94 4.53
C ALA A 131 -6.67 10.50 5.61
N GLY A 132 -6.51 11.83 5.69
CA GLY A 132 -5.54 12.48 6.57
C GLY A 132 -5.55 11.91 8.00
N ASN A 133 -4.36 11.86 8.61
CA ASN A 133 -4.24 11.59 10.04
C ASN A 133 -5.22 12.48 10.81
N PRO A 134 -6.21 11.95 11.56
CA PRO A 134 -7.01 12.77 12.47
C PRO A 134 -6.15 13.48 13.53
N LYS A 135 -4.92 12.99 13.75
CA LYS A 135 -3.95 13.56 14.69
C LYS A 135 -3.13 14.73 14.14
N ASP A 136 -3.16 15.05 12.84
CA ASP A 136 -2.39 16.18 12.29
C ASP A 136 -3.18 17.51 12.26
N LYS A 137 -4.47 17.50 12.61
CA LYS A 137 -5.27 18.75 12.73
C LYS A 137 -5.35 19.33 14.15
N ALA A 138 -4.77 18.67 15.15
CA ALA A 138 -4.82 19.10 16.56
C ALA A 138 -3.52 19.76 17.07
N ARG A 139 -2.60 20.14 16.17
CA ARG A 139 -1.43 20.97 16.48
C ARG A 139 -1.46 22.23 15.61
N LYS A 140 -2.31 23.17 16.00
CA LYS A 140 -2.11 24.60 15.75
C LYS A 140 -2.25 25.31 17.08
#